data_AF-A0A4R9BPP6-F1
#
_entry.id   AF-A0A4R9BPP6-F1
#
_cell.length_a   1.000
_cell.length_b   1.000
_cell.length_c   1.000
_cell.angle_alpha   90.00
_cell.angle_beta   90.00
_cell.angle_gamma   90.00
#
_symmetry.space_group_name_H-M   'P 1'
#
loop_
_entity.id
_entity.type
_entity.pdbx_description
1 polymer ?
#
loop_
_entity_poly.entity_id
_entity_poly.type
_entity_poly.pdbx_seq_one_letter_code
_entity_poly.pdbx_strand_id
1 'polypeptide(L)'
;MTEKSPTRSLQETIVETAIISATFLAMAGLVVMTSAGGLYGGQLAWEIAVGAGELLFNELGWVMSTYITVLLGFYAVSIGGQILGDQDSADATRRVMGFVAELMAAATVCLLAFIAAYCWQEPSRWAVFIVLIPAVSIILFLALHLGTFLVVKWDFQIIHAARAKEQAEEGLAGLLNRSTKNFWVVLIVNLVVIAGVAFAVILPLEPMDWTSTVQIVLFYLAIPSVLLAADILALHSAWTSSDRIERAAIGVVMPTFAYVIVALLFFLPATTLGMPLHMNVSLAILIVGTVVTSFWPFRLSHKWFVNWSMRGAVANLAYRSLEKSRVQANAKYRKLCAARAEPEPGIDTTRIHRLLHAWKVPADNS
;
A
#
# COMPACT_ATOMS: atom_id res chain seq x y z
N MET A 1 -29.29 9.63 23.18
CA MET A 1 -28.87 8.72 22.10
C MET A 1 -27.37 8.86 21.95
N THR A 2 -26.60 7.82 22.26
CA THR A 2 -25.14 7.86 22.18
C THR A 2 -24.72 7.79 20.72
N GLU A 3 -24.33 8.94 20.20
CA GLU A 3 -23.94 9.11 18.81
C GLU A 3 -22.62 8.38 18.56
N LYS A 4 -22.64 7.40 17.65
CA LYS A 4 -21.47 6.60 17.30
C LYS A 4 -20.43 7.51 16.64
N SER A 5 -19.30 7.71 17.33
CA SER A 5 -18.10 8.34 16.75
C SER A 5 -17.72 7.66 15.43
N PRO A 6 -17.35 8.41 14.38
CA PRO A 6 -16.85 7.83 13.15
C PRO A 6 -15.44 7.27 13.38
N THR A 7 -15.36 6.03 13.84
CA THR A 7 -14.16 5.20 13.81
C THR A 7 -13.85 4.81 12.36
N ARG A 8 -12.56 4.61 12.02
CA ARG A 8 -12.18 3.94 10.77
C ARG A 8 -12.97 2.65 10.65
N SER A 9 -13.56 2.39 9.49
CA SER A 9 -14.40 1.21 9.36
C SER A 9 -13.51 -0.04 9.43
N LEU A 10 -13.90 -1.04 10.22
CA LEU A 10 -13.15 -2.29 10.34
C LEU A 10 -12.95 -2.97 8.97
N GLN A 11 -13.89 -2.77 8.03
CA GLN A 11 -13.76 -3.24 6.65
C GLN A 11 -12.60 -2.58 5.90
N GLU A 12 -12.40 -1.28 6.05
CA GLU A 12 -11.32 -0.52 5.42
C GLU A 12 -9.96 -0.98 5.96
N THR A 13 -9.81 -1.11 7.28
CA THR A 13 -8.59 -1.64 7.93
C THR A 13 -8.27 -3.06 7.45
N ILE A 14 -9.28 -3.94 7.34
CA ILE A 14 -9.09 -5.30 6.81
C ILE A 14 -8.60 -5.28 5.37
N VAL A 15 -9.24 -4.46 4.51
CA VAL A 15 -8.87 -4.38 3.09
C VAL A 15 -7.45 -3.87 2.92
N GLU A 16 -7.05 -2.85 3.69
CA GLU A 16 -5.68 -2.33 3.64
C GLU A 16 -4.67 -3.35 4.15
N THR A 17 -4.95 -3.99 5.29
CA THR A 17 -4.07 -5.04 5.84
C THR A 17 -3.92 -6.18 4.83
N ALA A 18 -4.99 -6.56 4.13
CA ALA A 18 -4.95 -7.59 3.09
C ALA A 18 -4.11 -7.16 1.87
N ILE A 19 -4.24 -5.90 1.42
CA ILE A 19 -3.43 -5.36 0.31
C ILE A 19 -1.94 -5.32 0.69
N ILE A 20 -1.61 -4.82 1.89
CA ILE A 20 -0.23 -4.77 2.37
C ILE A 20 0.33 -6.20 2.49
N SER A 21 -0.43 -7.14 3.06
CA SER A 21 -0.04 -8.55 3.17
C SER A 21 0.21 -9.20 1.81
N ALA A 22 -0.69 -8.99 0.85
CA ALA A 22 -0.55 -9.50 -0.51
C ALA A 22 0.68 -8.91 -1.22
N THR A 23 0.96 -7.62 -0.99
CA THR A 23 2.15 -6.95 -1.53
C THR A 23 3.43 -7.54 -0.95
N PHE A 24 3.48 -7.74 0.37
CA PHE A 24 4.62 -8.39 1.04
C PHE A 24 4.85 -9.82 0.53
N LEU A 25 3.78 -10.61 0.40
CA LEU A 25 3.85 -11.96 -0.16
C LEU A 25 4.35 -11.97 -1.59
N ALA A 26 3.86 -11.06 -2.44
CA ALA A 26 4.30 -10.93 -3.82
C ALA A 26 5.79 -10.55 -3.91
N MET A 27 6.23 -9.60 -3.07
CA MET A 27 7.64 -9.22 -2.99
C MET A 27 8.52 -10.39 -2.54
N ALA A 28 8.11 -11.10 -1.50
CA ALA A 28 8.86 -12.24 -0.99
C ALA A 28 8.92 -13.39 -2.03
N GLY A 29 7.79 -13.69 -2.69
CA GLY A 29 7.74 -14.67 -3.77
C GLY A 29 8.64 -14.27 -4.95
N LEU A 30 8.68 -12.98 -5.30
CA LEU A 30 9.57 -12.46 -6.34
C LEU A 30 11.05 -12.62 -5.96
N VAL A 31 11.42 -12.35 -4.69
CA VAL A 31 12.78 -12.60 -4.18
C VAL A 31 13.15 -14.09 -4.31
N VAL A 32 12.24 -15.00 -3.96
CA VAL A 32 12.47 -16.44 -4.07
C VAL A 32 12.66 -16.86 -5.54
N MET A 33 11.75 -16.43 -6.42
CA MET A 33 11.77 -16.80 -7.84
C MET A 33 13.01 -16.27 -8.56
N THR A 34 13.43 -15.05 -8.24
CA THR A 34 14.66 -14.46 -8.82
C THR A 34 15.93 -15.12 -8.30
N SER A 35 15.95 -15.55 -7.04
CA SER A 35 17.07 -16.29 -6.46
C SER A 35 17.23 -17.69 -7.05
N ALA A 36 16.13 -18.31 -7.50
CA ALA A 36 16.14 -19.65 -8.07
C ALA A 36 16.70 -19.72 -9.50
N GLY A 37 16.44 -18.72 -10.35
CA GLY A 37 16.97 -18.63 -11.71
C GLY A 37 16.49 -19.70 -12.72
N GLY A 38 16.47 -19.35 -14.02
CA GLY A 38 16.38 -20.30 -15.15
C GLY A 38 15.09 -21.13 -15.32
N LEU A 39 15.12 -22.07 -16.28
CA LEU A 39 14.00 -22.93 -16.71
C LEU A 39 13.61 -24.04 -15.71
N TYR A 40 14.49 -24.38 -14.76
CA TYR A 40 14.20 -25.30 -13.64
C TYR A 40 13.94 -24.56 -12.32
N GLY A 41 13.83 -23.23 -12.37
CA GLY A 41 13.74 -22.37 -11.18
C GLY A 41 12.54 -22.63 -10.30
N GLY A 42 11.47 -23.26 -10.79
CA GLY A 42 10.28 -23.55 -9.97
C GLY A 42 10.57 -24.51 -8.80
N GLN A 43 11.34 -25.57 -9.04
CA GLN A 43 11.68 -26.53 -7.98
C GLN A 43 12.67 -25.92 -6.99
N LEU A 44 13.69 -25.23 -7.49
CA LEU A 44 14.66 -24.55 -6.63
C LEU A 44 14.01 -23.41 -5.84
N ALA A 45 13.06 -22.67 -6.43
CA ALA A 45 12.25 -21.66 -5.74
C ALA A 45 11.43 -22.28 -4.61
N TRP A 46 10.83 -23.44 -4.86
CA TRP A 46 10.12 -24.19 -3.83
C TRP A 46 11.05 -24.64 -2.69
N GLU A 47 12.23 -25.18 -3.02
CA GLU A 47 13.26 -25.56 -2.05
C GLU A 47 13.75 -24.36 -1.22
N ILE A 48 13.98 -23.20 -1.85
CA ILE A 48 14.34 -21.95 -1.17
C ILE A 48 13.21 -21.48 -0.24
N ALA A 49 11.96 -21.51 -0.71
CA ALA A 49 10.81 -21.12 0.10
C ALA A 49 10.64 -22.03 1.33
N VAL A 50 10.84 -23.33 1.16
CA VAL A 50 10.80 -24.32 2.23
C VAL A 50 11.94 -24.11 3.22
N GLY A 51 13.18 -23.90 2.74
CA GLY A 51 14.32 -23.62 3.62
C GLY A 51 14.16 -22.31 4.39
N ALA A 52 13.59 -21.27 3.77
CA ALA A 52 13.23 -20.04 4.47
C ALA A 52 12.14 -20.30 5.52
N GLY A 53 11.15 -21.13 5.20
CA GLY A 53 10.10 -21.57 6.13
C GLY A 53 10.65 -22.34 7.34
N GLU A 54 11.63 -23.23 7.13
CA GLU A 54 12.33 -23.96 8.19
C GLU A 54 13.07 -23.00 9.14
N LEU A 55 13.84 -22.06 8.57
CA LEU A 55 14.56 -21.05 9.35
C LEU A 55 13.59 -20.21 10.20
N LEU A 56 12.52 -19.71 9.59
CA LEU A 56 11.51 -18.91 10.28
C LEU A 56 10.75 -19.71 11.34
N PHE A 57 10.52 -21.02 11.11
CA PHE A 57 9.90 -21.90 12.07
C PHE A 57 10.76 -22.06 13.34
N ASN A 58 12.08 -22.15 13.18
CA ASN A 58 13.02 -22.27 14.31
C ASN A 58 13.11 -20.97 15.13
N GLU A 59 12.92 -19.81 14.50
CA GLU A 59 12.95 -18.49 15.16
C GLU A 59 11.56 -18.03 15.69
N LEU A 60 10.52 -18.85 15.49
CA LEU A 60 9.13 -18.46 15.71
C LEU A 60 8.85 -17.98 17.14
N GLY A 61 9.41 -18.66 18.14
CA GLY A 61 9.19 -18.31 19.55
C GLY A 61 9.67 -16.89 19.87
N TRP A 62 10.84 -16.51 19.36
CA TRP A 62 11.42 -15.19 19.59
C TRP A 62 10.69 -14.10 18.80
N VAL A 63 10.39 -14.35 17.52
CA VAL A 63 9.69 -13.39 16.65
C VAL A 63 8.28 -13.10 17.20
N MET A 64 7.51 -14.13 17.52
CA MET A 64 6.14 -13.98 18.02
C MET A 64 6.12 -13.28 19.38
N SER A 65 7.04 -13.62 20.29
CA SER A 65 7.15 -12.93 21.57
C SER A 65 7.44 -11.45 21.37
N THR A 66 8.37 -11.11 20.47
CA THR A 66 8.71 -9.71 20.16
C THR A 66 7.49 -8.96 19.62
N TYR A 67 6.76 -9.56 18.68
CA TYR A 67 5.60 -8.92 18.06
C TYR A 67 4.49 -8.66 19.06
N ILE A 68 4.17 -9.65 19.89
CA ILE A 68 3.15 -9.51 20.94
C ILE A 68 3.56 -8.43 21.94
N THR A 69 4.82 -8.42 22.40
CA THR A 69 5.32 -7.42 23.35
C THR A 69 5.25 -6.00 22.77
N VAL A 70 5.66 -5.81 21.52
CA VAL A 70 5.59 -4.49 20.85
C VAL A 70 4.13 -4.04 20.69
N LEU A 71 3.23 -4.91 20.26
CA LEU A 71 1.81 -4.59 20.12
C LEU A 71 1.16 -4.23 21.46
N LEU A 72 1.46 -4.98 22.52
CA LEU A 72 1.00 -4.66 23.87
C LEU A 72 1.58 -3.32 24.37
N GLY A 73 2.83 -3.02 24.03
CA GLY A 73 3.46 -1.72 24.29
C GLY A 73 2.72 -0.58 23.58
N PHE A 74 2.36 -0.76 22.31
CA PHE A 74 1.55 0.21 21.56
C PHE A 74 0.19 0.42 22.19
N TYR A 75 -0.46 -0.65 22.68
CA TYR A 75 -1.70 -0.55 23.43
C TYR A 75 -1.53 0.26 24.71
N ALA A 76 -0.51 -0.02 25.51
CA ALA A 76 -0.24 0.68 26.76
C ALA A 76 0.02 2.17 26.52
N VAL A 77 0.83 2.52 25.50
CA VAL A 77 1.09 3.93 25.14
C VAL A 77 -0.18 4.59 24.60
N SER A 78 -0.97 3.89 23.78
CA SER A 78 -2.21 4.43 23.25
C SER A 78 -3.23 4.74 24.35
N ILE A 79 -3.39 3.84 25.32
CA ILE A 79 -4.29 4.06 26.48
C ILE A 79 -3.71 5.16 27.39
N GLY A 80 -2.41 5.13 27.69
CA GLY A 80 -1.76 6.14 28.52
C GLY A 80 -1.85 7.55 27.93
N GLY A 81 -1.65 7.69 26.62
CA GLY A 81 -1.81 8.94 25.89
C GLY A 81 -3.23 9.49 25.94
N GLN A 82 -4.25 8.63 25.94
CA GLN A 82 -5.64 9.05 26.11
C GLN A 82 -5.97 9.57 27.51
N ILE A 83 -5.28 9.06 28.54
CA ILE A 83 -5.54 9.42 29.94
C ILE A 83 -4.75 10.68 30.34
N LEU A 84 -3.49 10.80 29.89
CA LEU A 84 -2.54 11.79 30.39
C LEU A 84 -2.18 12.89 29.37
N GLY A 85 -2.39 12.62 28.08
CA GLY A 85 -1.88 13.46 27.00
C GLY A 85 -2.88 14.48 26.47
N ASP A 86 -2.36 15.44 25.70
CA ASP A 86 -3.17 16.28 24.82
C ASP A 86 -3.77 15.41 23.71
N GLN A 87 -5.05 15.59 23.41
CA GLN A 87 -5.79 14.71 22.50
C GLN A 87 -5.20 14.68 21.09
N ASP A 88 -4.70 15.81 20.61
CA ASP A 88 -4.08 15.91 19.29
C ASP A 88 -2.80 15.07 19.20
N SER A 89 -2.00 15.07 20.27
CA SER A 89 -0.78 14.27 20.37
C SER A 89 -1.06 12.77 20.50
N ALA A 90 -2.12 12.40 21.22
CA ALA A 90 -2.56 11.03 21.39
C ALA A 90 -3.09 10.44 20.07
N ASP A 91 -3.85 11.22 19.30
CA ASP A 91 -4.39 10.82 18.01
C ASP A 91 -3.30 10.66 16.94
N ALA A 92 -2.29 11.54 16.93
CA ALA A 92 -1.13 11.39 16.05
C ALA A 92 -0.32 10.13 16.38
N THR A 93 -0.03 9.91 17.67
CA THR A 93 0.71 8.73 18.14
C THR A 93 -0.01 7.43 17.80
N ARG A 94 -1.33 7.37 18.01
CA ARG A 94 -2.12 6.18 17.67
C ARG A 94 -2.11 5.88 16.16
N ARG A 95 -2.18 6.90 15.29
CA ARG A 95 -2.12 6.68 13.84
C ARG A 95 -0.80 6.03 13.40
N VAL A 96 0.32 6.54 13.91
CA VAL A 96 1.64 5.97 13.61
C VAL A 96 1.74 4.53 14.13
N MET A 97 1.31 4.29 15.37
CA MET A 97 1.34 2.94 15.96
C MET A 97 0.41 1.96 15.23
N GLY A 98 -0.76 2.42 14.77
CA GLY A 98 -1.70 1.62 13.98
C GLY A 98 -1.09 1.18 12.66
N PHE A 99 -0.47 2.11 11.93
CA PHE A 99 0.23 1.79 10.68
C PHE A 99 1.39 0.80 10.90
N VAL A 100 2.20 0.99 11.95
CA VAL A 100 3.27 0.04 12.29
C VAL A 100 2.70 -1.33 12.64
N ALA A 101 1.59 -1.40 13.39
CA ALA A 101 0.92 -2.64 13.72
C ALA A 101 0.38 -3.37 12.46
N GLU A 102 -0.18 -2.65 11.50
CA GLU A 102 -0.63 -3.21 10.20
C GLU A 102 0.55 -3.78 9.39
N LEU A 103 1.71 -3.10 9.40
CA LEU A 103 2.94 -3.64 8.79
C LEU A 103 3.43 -4.92 9.47
N MET A 104 3.40 -4.96 10.80
CA MET A 104 3.78 -6.17 11.56
C MET A 104 2.81 -7.33 11.28
N ALA A 105 1.51 -7.04 11.18
CA ALA A 105 0.50 -8.01 10.77
C ALA A 105 0.79 -8.57 9.37
N ALA A 106 1.08 -7.71 8.39
CA ALA A 106 1.43 -8.14 7.04
C ALA A 106 2.70 -9.00 7.00
N ALA A 107 3.73 -8.62 7.76
CA ALA A 107 4.94 -9.42 7.91
C ALA A 107 4.65 -10.80 8.54
N THR A 108 3.74 -10.86 9.51
CA THR A 108 3.31 -12.11 10.15
C THR A 108 2.58 -13.03 9.18
N VAL A 109 1.72 -12.48 8.31
CA VAL A 109 1.05 -13.25 7.24
C VAL A 109 2.07 -13.83 6.26
N CYS A 110 3.07 -13.03 5.88
CA CYS A 110 4.16 -13.50 5.02
C CYS A 110 4.96 -14.64 5.67
N LEU A 111 5.33 -14.48 6.95
CA LEU A 111 5.97 -15.53 7.75
C LEU A 111 5.14 -16.82 7.78
N LEU A 112 3.83 -16.70 8.00
CA LEU A 112 2.92 -17.85 8.04
C LEU A 112 2.90 -18.61 6.71
N ALA A 113 2.96 -17.92 5.57
CA ALA A 113 2.98 -18.55 4.25
C ALA A 113 4.27 -19.36 4.01
N PHE A 114 5.43 -18.85 4.42
CA PHE A 114 6.68 -19.61 4.33
C PHE A 114 6.70 -20.83 5.23
N ILE A 115 6.24 -20.68 6.48
CA ILE A 115 6.13 -21.82 7.40
C ILE A 115 5.13 -22.85 6.87
N ALA A 116 4.02 -22.43 6.24
CA ALA A 116 3.07 -23.34 5.61
C ALA A 116 3.74 -24.16 4.49
N ALA A 117 4.58 -23.53 3.66
CA ALA A 117 5.35 -24.23 2.63
C ALA A 117 6.31 -25.28 3.23
N TYR A 118 6.99 -24.94 4.33
CA TYR A 118 7.84 -25.89 5.05
C TYR A 118 7.05 -27.06 5.67
N CYS A 119 5.98 -26.78 6.41
CA CYS A 119 5.13 -27.82 7.00
C CYS A 119 4.49 -28.72 5.93
N TRP A 120 4.24 -28.20 4.72
CA TRP A 120 3.77 -29.02 3.60
C TRP A 120 4.76 -30.14 3.24
N GLN A 121 6.06 -29.88 3.33
CA GLN A 121 7.11 -30.90 3.12
C GLN A 121 7.38 -31.77 4.36
N GLU A 122 7.18 -31.23 5.57
CA GLU A 122 7.30 -31.96 6.84
C GLU A 122 5.94 -32.12 7.55
N PRO A 123 5.13 -33.14 7.20
CA PRO A 123 3.82 -33.35 7.83
C PRO A 123 3.85 -33.50 9.35
N SER A 124 4.96 -33.98 9.92
CA SER A 124 5.15 -34.11 11.38
C SER A 124 5.08 -32.77 12.11
N ARG A 125 5.33 -31.65 11.42
CA ARG A 125 5.31 -30.29 11.96
C ARG A 125 3.94 -29.61 11.90
N TRP A 126 2.94 -30.23 11.24
CA TRP A 126 1.60 -29.64 11.10
C TRP A 126 0.93 -29.31 12.43
N ALA A 127 1.19 -30.12 13.47
CA ALA A 127 0.66 -29.85 14.80
C ALA A 127 1.09 -28.47 15.32
N VAL A 128 2.35 -28.07 15.10
CA VAL A 128 2.87 -26.77 15.51
C VAL A 128 2.27 -25.65 14.66
N PHE A 129 2.10 -25.88 13.36
CA PHE A 129 1.43 -24.92 12.46
C PHE A 129 -0.03 -24.65 12.89
N ILE A 130 -0.78 -25.68 13.29
CA ILE A 130 -2.15 -25.50 13.79
C ILE A 130 -2.16 -24.68 15.09
N VAL A 131 -1.21 -24.92 15.98
CA VAL A 131 -1.06 -24.14 17.24
C VAL A 131 -0.64 -22.69 16.98
N LEU A 132 0.03 -22.42 15.86
CA LEU A 132 0.43 -21.08 15.45
C LEU A 132 -0.75 -20.21 15.02
N ILE A 133 -1.80 -20.80 14.42
CA ILE A 133 -2.95 -20.06 13.88
C ILE A 133 -3.62 -19.16 14.94
N PRO A 134 -3.94 -19.62 16.17
CA PRO A 134 -4.47 -18.76 17.22
C PRO A 134 -3.53 -17.59 17.59
N ALA A 135 -2.22 -17.83 17.67
CA ALA A 135 -1.25 -16.79 18.03
C ALA A 135 -1.17 -15.69 16.96
N VAL A 136 -1.13 -16.07 15.68
CA VAL A 136 -1.18 -15.13 14.55
C VAL A 136 -2.52 -14.40 14.51
N SER A 137 -3.62 -15.08 14.82
CA SER A 137 -4.95 -14.47 14.90
C SER A 137 -5.02 -13.39 15.97
N ILE A 138 -4.35 -13.58 17.12
CA ILE A 138 -4.26 -12.55 18.18
C ILE A 138 -3.45 -11.34 17.69
N ILE A 139 -2.32 -11.54 17.00
CA ILE A 139 -1.53 -10.44 16.42
C ILE A 139 -2.37 -9.64 15.42
N LEU A 140 -3.05 -10.33 14.51
CA LEU A 140 -3.93 -9.69 13.53
C LEU A 140 -5.07 -8.94 14.22
N PHE A 141 -5.70 -9.56 15.21
CA PHE A 141 -6.78 -8.95 15.98
C PHE A 141 -6.32 -7.67 16.70
N LEU A 142 -5.16 -7.71 17.36
CA LEU A 142 -4.58 -6.55 18.05
C LEU A 142 -4.22 -5.44 17.07
N ALA A 143 -3.60 -5.76 15.93
CA ALA A 143 -3.27 -4.78 14.90
C ALA A 143 -4.54 -4.10 14.34
N LEU A 144 -5.57 -4.88 14.01
CA LEU A 144 -6.85 -4.36 13.51
C LEU A 144 -7.57 -3.50 14.55
N HIS A 145 -7.54 -3.88 15.83
CA HIS A 145 -8.16 -3.08 16.88
C HIS A 145 -7.39 -1.79 17.13
N LEU A 146 -6.05 -1.80 17.10
CA LEU A 146 -5.26 -0.59 17.26
C LEU A 146 -5.58 0.44 16.17
N GLY A 147 -5.87 -0.02 14.94
CA GLY A 147 -6.27 0.80 13.81
C GLY A 147 -7.70 1.37 13.86
N THR A 148 -8.57 0.89 14.77
CA THR A 148 -10.01 1.27 14.77
C THR A 148 -10.41 2.27 15.87
N PHE A 149 -9.61 2.49 16.92
CA PHE A 149 -9.97 3.43 17.98
C PHE A 149 -9.73 4.90 17.57
N LEU A 150 -10.74 5.56 17.02
CA LEU A 150 -10.75 7.02 16.82
C LEU A 150 -12.02 7.61 17.45
N VAL A 151 -11.85 8.37 18.54
CA VAL A 151 -12.93 9.12 19.20
C VAL A 151 -12.68 10.60 18.92
N VAL A 152 -13.29 11.11 17.85
CA VAL A 152 -13.12 12.52 17.46
C VAL A 152 -14.24 13.34 18.09
N LYS A 153 -13.89 14.38 18.86
CA LYS A 153 -14.85 15.39 19.35
C LYS A 153 -15.62 16.01 18.19
N TRP A 154 -16.90 16.32 18.41
CA TRP A 154 -17.81 16.89 17.40
C TRP A 154 -17.24 18.09 16.63
N ASP A 155 -16.61 19.04 17.33
CA ASP A 155 -16.00 20.21 16.71
C ASP A 155 -14.82 19.86 15.79
N PHE A 156 -14.02 18.88 16.19
CA PHE A 156 -12.94 18.35 15.36
C PHE A 156 -13.48 17.62 14.13
N GLN A 157 -14.64 16.94 14.23
CA GLN A 157 -15.26 16.31 13.06
C GLN A 157 -15.71 17.34 12.03
N ILE A 158 -16.22 18.50 12.46
CA ILE A 158 -16.60 19.59 11.55
C ILE A 158 -15.35 20.16 10.88
N ILE A 159 -14.30 20.47 11.64
CA ILE A 159 -13.04 21.00 11.09
C ILE A 159 -12.40 19.99 10.13
N HIS A 160 -12.38 18.71 10.50
CA HIS A 160 -11.83 17.65 9.67
C HIS A 160 -12.66 17.44 8.39
N ALA A 161 -13.99 17.50 8.46
CA ALA A 161 -14.85 17.41 7.28
C ALA A 161 -14.65 18.62 6.34
N ALA A 162 -14.47 19.82 6.90
CA ALA A 162 -14.15 21.02 6.14
C ALA A 162 -12.77 20.91 5.44
N ARG A 163 -11.74 20.50 6.18
CA ARG A 163 -10.40 20.28 5.63
C ARG A 163 -10.37 19.18 4.56
N ALA A 164 -11.06 18.06 4.79
CA ALA A 164 -11.16 16.99 3.82
C ALA A 164 -11.85 17.45 2.52
N LYS A 165 -12.87 18.32 2.63
CA LYS A 165 -13.52 18.93 1.47
C LYS A 165 -12.54 19.85 0.71
N GLU A 166 -11.87 20.75 1.41
CA GLU A 166 -10.90 21.69 0.81
C GLU A 166 -9.76 20.94 0.11
N GLN A 167 -9.18 19.95 0.79
CA GLN A 167 -8.12 19.10 0.22
C GLN A 167 -8.59 18.33 -1.02
N ALA A 168 -9.83 17.81 -1.01
CA ALA A 168 -10.37 17.15 -2.18
C ALA A 168 -10.58 18.13 -3.34
N GLU A 169 -11.02 19.37 -3.07
CA GLU A 169 -11.17 20.42 -4.08
C GLU A 169 -9.81 20.84 -4.70
N GLU A 170 -8.79 21.05 -3.87
CA GLU A 170 -7.42 21.31 -4.32
C GLU A 170 -6.85 20.16 -5.16
N GLY A 171 -7.03 18.91 -4.71
CA GLY A 171 -6.59 17.72 -5.43
C GLY A 171 -7.27 17.57 -6.79
N LEU A 172 -8.58 17.84 -6.87
CA LEU A 172 -9.33 17.79 -8.13
C LEU A 172 -8.83 18.83 -9.15
N ALA A 173 -8.45 20.04 -8.70
CA ALA A 173 -7.86 21.06 -9.57
C ALA A 173 -6.52 20.62 -10.18
N GLY A 174 -5.74 19.82 -9.45
CA GLY A 174 -4.49 19.23 -9.94
C GLY A 174 -4.66 18.11 -10.98
N LEU A 175 -5.85 17.51 -11.09
CA LEU A 175 -6.14 16.32 -11.90
C LEU A 175 -7.00 16.63 -13.14
N LEU A 176 -6.94 17.87 -13.64
CA LEU A 176 -7.68 18.28 -14.84
C LEU A 176 -7.23 17.53 -16.10
N ASN A 177 -5.93 17.26 -16.25
CA ASN A 177 -5.38 16.61 -17.44
C ASN A 177 -5.38 15.07 -17.37
N ARG A 178 -6.43 14.44 -16.82
CA ARG A 178 -6.51 12.97 -16.61
C ARG A 178 -6.83 12.17 -17.88
N SER A 179 -6.58 10.85 -17.84
CA SER A 179 -7.02 9.94 -18.92
C SER A 179 -8.54 9.84 -18.99
N THR A 180 -9.08 9.78 -20.21
CA THR A 180 -10.51 9.50 -20.47
C THR A 180 -10.79 8.01 -20.66
N LYS A 181 -9.76 7.17 -20.71
CA LYS A 181 -9.87 5.73 -20.94
C LYS A 181 -10.16 4.98 -19.64
N ASN A 182 -10.72 3.78 -19.78
CA ASN A 182 -10.96 2.88 -18.65
C ASN A 182 -9.62 2.41 -18.08
N PHE A 183 -9.45 2.52 -16.76
CA PHE A 183 -8.22 2.14 -16.05
C PHE A 183 -7.76 0.72 -16.39
N TRP A 184 -8.68 -0.26 -16.36
CA TRP A 184 -8.35 -1.66 -16.63
C TRP A 184 -7.84 -1.89 -18.05
N VAL A 185 -8.37 -1.14 -19.03
CA VAL A 185 -7.91 -1.20 -20.41
C VAL A 185 -6.48 -0.67 -20.52
N VAL A 186 -6.19 0.46 -19.88
CA VAL A 186 -4.85 1.04 -19.90
C VAL A 186 -3.85 0.13 -19.19
N LEU A 187 -4.22 -0.45 -18.04
CA LEU A 187 -3.39 -1.40 -17.30
C LEU A 187 -3.04 -2.62 -18.15
N ILE A 188 -4.04 -3.29 -18.73
CA ILE A 188 -3.83 -4.48 -19.57
C ILE A 188 -2.97 -4.14 -20.78
N VAL A 189 -3.23 -3.02 -21.46
CA VAL A 189 -2.43 -2.61 -22.63
C VAL A 189 -0.98 -2.32 -22.24
N ASN A 190 -0.72 -1.62 -21.13
CA ASN A 190 0.66 -1.37 -20.68
C ASN A 190 1.36 -2.67 -20.31
N LEU A 191 0.70 -3.58 -19.58
CA LEU A 191 1.26 -4.88 -19.22
C LEU A 191 1.63 -5.69 -20.46
N VAL A 192 0.70 -5.83 -21.40
CA VAL A 192 0.91 -6.62 -22.63
C VAL A 192 1.98 -5.98 -23.53
N VAL A 193 1.99 -4.66 -23.68
CA VAL A 193 2.98 -3.97 -24.53
C VAL A 193 4.37 -4.04 -23.90
N ILE A 194 4.50 -3.75 -22.61
CA ILE A 194 5.80 -3.76 -21.91
C ILE A 194 6.36 -5.20 -21.89
N ALA A 195 5.55 -6.18 -21.46
CA ALA A 195 5.96 -7.58 -21.45
C ALA A 195 6.23 -8.11 -22.86
N GLY A 196 5.38 -7.75 -23.83
CA GLY A 196 5.51 -8.19 -25.22
C GLY A 196 6.77 -7.66 -25.91
N VAL A 197 7.12 -6.38 -25.70
CA VAL A 197 8.36 -5.79 -26.23
C VAL A 197 9.58 -6.43 -25.58
N ALA A 198 9.57 -6.65 -24.27
CA ALA A 198 10.67 -7.33 -23.57
C ALA A 198 10.82 -8.79 -24.02
N PHE A 199 9.71 -9.50 -24.21
CA PHE A 199 9.69 -10.88 -24.71
C PHE A 199 10.16 -10.99 -26.17
N ALA A 200 9.78 -10.03 -27.03
CA ALA A 200 10.18 -10.01 -28.44
C ALA A 200 11.71 -9.88 -28.63
N VAL A 201 12.44 -9.33 -27.65
CA VAL A 201 13.91 -9.28 -27.67
C VAL A 201 14.54 -10.67 -27.47
N ILE A 202 13.87 -11.57 -26.76
CA ILE A 202 14.38 -12.91 -26.42
C ILE A 202 14.01 -13.94 -27.47
N LEU A 203 12.79 -13.86 -27.99
CA LEU A 203 12.23 -14.85 -28.91
C LEU A 203 13.15 -15.27 -30.08
N PRO A 204 13.89 -14.38 -30.77
CA PRO A 204 14.77 -14.78 -31.88
C PRO A 204 16.09 -15.43 -31.45
N LEU A 205 16.48 -15.32 -30.18
CA LEU A 205 17.79 -15.75 -29.68
C LEU A 205 17.75 -17.13 -29.03
N GLU A 206 16.60 -17.52 -28.48
CA GLU A 206 16.43 -18.79 -27.78
C GLU A 206 15.13 -19.47 -28.27
N PRO A 207 15.21 -20.43 -29.22
CA PRO A 207 14.05 -21.22 -29.60
C PRO A 207 13.63 -22.10 -28.42
N MET A 208 12.44 -21.85 -27.91
CA MET A 208 11.88 -22.52 -26.74
C MET A 208 10.76 -23.48 -27.13
N ASP A 209 10.56 -24.54 -26.36
CA ASP A 209 9.35 -25.34 -26.45
C ASP A 209 8.14 -24.55 -25.90
N TRP A 210 6.92 -25.04 -26.17
CA TRP A 210 5.69 -24.38 -25.77
C TRP A 210 5.59 -24.15 -24.25
N THR A 211 6.03 -25.12 -23.44
CA THR A 211 5.94 -25.04 -21.98
C THR A 211 6.83 -23.93 -21.43
N SER A 212 8.11 -23.90 -21.86
CA SER A 212 9.06 -22.85 -21.49
C SER A 212 8.60 -21.48 -21.98
N THR A 213 8.03 -21.41 -23.18
CA THR A 213 7.47 -20.16 -23.74
C THR A 213 6.38 -19.60 -22.83
N VAL A 214 5.42 -20.43 -22.41
CA VAL A 214 4.34 -20.01 -21.52
C VAL A 214 4.88 -19.54 -20.16
N GLN A 215 5.84 -20.28 -19.58
CA GLN A 215 6.46 -19.90 -18.30
C GLN A 215 7.17 -18.54 -18.38
N ILE A 216 7.93 -18.32 -19.45
CA ILE A 216 8.63 -17.05 -19.68
C ILE A 216 7.63 -15.93 -19.90
N VAL A 217 6.58 -16.12 -20.72
CA VAL A 217 5.54 -15.09 -20.89
C VAL A 217 4.88 -14.71 -19.56
N LEU A 218 4.54 -15.69 -18.71
CA LEU A 218 3.99 -15.43 -17.37
C LEU A 218 4.97 -14.66 -16.49
N PHE A 219 6.24 -15.02 -16.53
CA PHE A 219 7.30 -14.31 -15.81
C PHE A 219 7.44 -12.85 -16.27
N TYR A 220 7.45 -12.60 -17.58
CA TYR A 220 7.51 -11.26 -18.17
C TYR A 220 6.26 -10.43 -17.92
N LEU A 221 5.11 -11.05 -17.63
CA LEU A 221 3.90 -10.36 -17.18
C LEU A 221 3.91 -10.08 -15.68
N ALA A 222 4.47 -10.98 -14.87
CA ALA A 222 4.49 -10.86 -13.41
C ALA A 222 5.31 -9.65 -12.94
N ILE A 223 6.51 -9.44 -13.48
CA ILE A 223 7.40 -8.34 -13.09
C ILE A 223 6.74 -6.96 -13.29
N PRO A 224 6.29 -6.56 -14.50
CA PRO A 224 5.65 -5.28 -14.68
C PRO A 224 4.31 -5.19 -13.93
N SER A 225 3.63 -6.32 -13.65
CA SER A 225 2.44 -6.30 -12.79
C SER A 225 2.76 -5.85 -11.37
N VAL A 226 3.84 -6.38 -10.77
CA VAL A 226 4.29 -5.98 -9.43
C VAL A 226 4.74 -4.51 -9.41
N LEU A 227 5.55 -4.10 -10.40
CA LEU A 227 6.03 -2.72 -10.51
C LEU A 227 4.88 -1.73 -10.73
N LEU A 228 3.96 -2.03 -11.66
CA LEU A 228 2.81 -1.16 -11.91
C LEU A 228 1.85 -1.15 -10.71
N ALA A 229 1.68 -2.26 -9.98
CA ALA A 229 0.87 -2.26 -8.75
C ALA A 229 1.47 -1.33 -7.69
N ALA A 230 2.79 -1.38 -7.48
CA ALA A 230 3.50 -0.46 -6.60
C ALA A 230 3.35 0.99 -7.07
N ASP A 231 3.51 1.26 -8.38
CA ASP A 231 3.33 2.60 -8.96
C ASP A 231 1.88 3.10 -8.84
N ILE A 232 0.89 2.24 -9.04
CA ILE A 232 -0.53 2.58 -8.89
C ILE A 232 -0.80 3.00 -7.43
N LEU A 233 -0.34 2.20 -6.46
CA LEU A 233 -0.51 2.53 -5.04
C LEU A 233 0.21 3.84 -4.68
N ALA A 234 1.45 3.99 -5.14
CA ALA A 234 2.26 5.17 -4.91
C ALA A 234 1.65 6.44 -5.50
N LEU A 235 1.28 6.41 -6.78
CA LEU A 235 0.67 7.54 -7.49
C LEU A 235 -0.72 7.85 -6.95
N HIS A 236 -1.52 6.83 -6.62
CA HIS A 236 -2.84 7.03 -6.03
C HIS A 236 -2.71 7.71 -4.67
N SER A 237 -1.90 7.16 -3.77
CA SER A 237 -1.63 7.74 -2.45
C SER A 237 -1.03 9.16 -2.55
N ALA A 238 -0.10 9.39 -3.48
CA ALA A 238 0.50 10.71 -3.69
C ALA A 238 -0.55 11.80 -4.03
N TRP A 239 -1.65 11.42 -4.68
CA TRP A 239 -2.75 12.33 -5.02
C TRP A 239 -3.88 12.37 -4.00
N THR A 240 -4.09 11.30 -3.22
CA THR A 240 -5.22 11.22 -2.28
C THR A 240 -4.83 11.48 -0.82
N SER A 241 -3.58 11.25 -0.43
CA SER A 241 -3.12 11.49 0.95
C SER A 241 -2.97 12.98 1.25
N SER A 242 -3.43 13.38 2.43
CA SER A 242 -3.31 14.73 2.96
C SER A 242 -1.92 15.00 3.55
N ASP A 243 -1.27 13.98 4.10
CA ASP A 243 -0.01 14.11 4.84
C ASP A 243 1.19 14.20 3.87
N ARG A 244 2.04 15.21 4.07
CA ARG A 244 3.22 15.42 3.21
C ARG A 244 4.24 14.29 3.36
N ILE A 245 4.41 13.79 4.58
CA ILE A 245 5.34 12.69 4.89
C ILE A 245 4.83 11.40 4.27
N GLU A 246 3.54 11.09 4.43
CA GLU A 246 2.91 9.92 3.81
C GLU A 246 3.02 10.00 2.28
N ARG A 247 2.73 11.15 1.67
CA ARG A 247 2.91 11.36 0.23
C ARG A 247 4.35 11.14 -0.24
N ALA A 248 5.35 11.56 0.54
CA ALA A 248 6.76 11.34 0.18
C ALA A 248 7.18 9.87 0.38
N ALA A 249 6.81 9.28 1.52
CA ALA A 249 7.14 7.90 1.84
C ALA A 249 6.47 6.92 0.85
N ILE A 250 5.17 7.06 0.63
CA ILE A 250 4.42 6.15 -0.25
C ILE A 250 4.63 6.53 -1.72
N GLY A 251 4.59 7.83 -2.06
CA GLY A 251 4.66 8.29 -3.45
C GLY A 251 6.05 8.22 -4.08
N VAL A 252 7.13 8.23 -3.29
CA VAL A 252 8.51 8.20 -3.80
C VAL A 252 9.28 7.01 -3.25
N VAL A 253 9.30 6.81 -1.92
CA VAL A 253 10.16 5.77 -1.32
C VAL A 253 9.69 4.37 -1.69
N MET A 254 8.39 4.07 -1.59
CA MET A 254 7.84 2.75 -1.94
C MET A 254 8.15 2.32 -3.39
N PRO A 255 7.84 3.10 -4.45
CA PRO A 255 8.15 2.67 -5.81
C PRO A 255 9.66 2.63 -6.04
N THR A 256 10.44 3.60 -5.52
CA THR A 256 11.91 3.56 -5.62
C THR A 256 12.48 2.30 -5.01
N PHE A 257 11.99 1.90 -3.84
CA PHE A 257 12.41 0.68 -3.15
C PHE A 257 12.02 -0.57 -3.94
N ALA A 258 10.81 -0.62 -4.50
CA ALA A 258 10.37 -1.71 -5.38
C ALA A 258 11.27 -1.82 -6.63
N TYR A 259 11.59 -0.70 -7.29
CA TYR A 259 12.50 -0.65 -8.43
C TYR A 259 13.92 -1.09 -8.05
N VAL A 260 14.45 -0.62 -6.91
CA VAL A 260 15.78 -1.01 -6.44
C VAL A 260 15.83 -2.50 -6.10
N ILE A 261 14.81 -3.05 -5.43
CA ILE A 261 14.72 -4.48 -5.14
C ILE A 261 14.71 -5.27 -6.45
N VAL A 262 13.81 -4.92 -7.37
CA VAL A 262 13.72 -5.60 -8.66
C VAL A 262 15.06 -5.50 -9.40
N ALA A 263 15.67 -4.31 -9.47
CA ALA A 263 16.95 -4.13 -10.12
C ALA A 263 18.05 -4.97 -9.45
N LEU A 264 18.15 -4.99 -8.12
CA LEU A 264 19.14 -5.79 -7.39
C LEU A 264 18.93 -7.29 -7.62
N LEU A 265 17.70 -7.77 -7.53
CA LEU A 265 17.36 -9.18 -7.76
C LEU A 265 17.71 -9.66 -9.16
N PHE A 266 17.82 -8.76 -10.13
CA PHE A 266 18.16 -9.09 -11.51
C PHE A 266 19.62 -8.80 -11.86
N PHE A 267 20.16 -7.66 -11.43
CA PHE A 267 21.54 -7.27 -11.72
C PHE A 267 22.58 -8.05 -10.91
N LEU A 268 22.28 -8.47 -9.66
CA LEU A 268 23.22 -9.30 -8.91
C LEU A 268 23.43 -10.65 -9.62
N PRO A 269 22.38 -11.46 -9.88
CA PRO A 269 22.54 -12.73 -10.57
C PRO A 269 23.12 -12.56 -11.97
N ALA A 270 22.80 -11.47 -12.68
CA ALA A 270 23.38 -11.20 -13.97
C ALA A 270 24.91 -11.07 -13.93
N THR A 271 25.43 -10.37 -12.92
CA THR A 271 26.87 -10.15 -12.76
C THR A 271 27.59 -11.33 -12.12
N THR A 272 26.93 -12.10 -11.24
CA THR A 272 27.55 -13.22 -10.53
C THR A 272 27.38 -14.58 -11.22
N LEU A 273 26.26 -14.82 -11.90
CA LEU A 273 25.93 -16.08 -12.57
C LEU A 273 26.16 -16.02 -14.09
N GLY A 274 26.60 -14.87 -14.63
CA GLY A 274 26.89 -14.71 -16.05
C GLY A 274 25.65 -14.81 -16.93
N MET A 275 24.53 -14.19 -16.52
CA MET A 275 23.31 -14.22 -17.33
C MET A 275 23.56 -13.62 -18.72
N PRO A 276 22.95 -14.18 -19.79
CA PRO A 276 23.10 -13.66 -21.13
C PRO A 276 22.66 -12.18 -21.24
N LEU A 277 23.39 -11.40 -22.05
CA LEU A 277 23.17 -9.96 -22.20
C LEU A 277 21.72 -9.63 -22.61
N HIS A 278 21.10 -10.45 -23.46
CA HIS A 278 19.73 -10.23 -23.92
C HIS A 278 18.69 -10.30 -22.80
N MET A 279 18.90 -11.15 -21.79
CA MET A 279 18.04 -11.20 -20.61
C MET A 279 18.17 -9.93 -19.76
N ASN A 280 19.36 -9.35 -19.68
CA ASN A 280 19.55 -8.07 -18.98
C ASN A 280 18.88 -6.92 -19.73
N VAL A 281 18.97 -6.91 -21.05
CA VAL A 281 18.33 -5.89 -21.90
C VAL A 281 16.80 -5.99 -21.82
N SER A 282 16.21 -7.19 -21.86
CA SER A 282 14.77 -7.37 -21.74
C SER A 282 14.24 -6.92 -20.35
N LEU A 283 14.98 -7.21 -19.28
CA LEU A 283 14.65 -6.74 -17.93
C LEU A 283 14.77 -5.22 -17.80
N ALA A 284 15.80 -4.62 -18.40
CA ALA A 284 15.93 -3.16 -18.47
C ALA A 284 14.75 -2.53 -19.22
N ILE A 285 14.25 -3.16 -20.29
CA ILE A 285 13.05 -2.72 -21.02
C ILE A 285 11.81 -2.76 -20.12
N LEU A 286 11.64 -3.81 -19.30
CA LEU A 286 10.52 -3.88 -18.36
C LEU A 286 10.56 -2.70 -17.38
N ILE A 287 11.70 -2.48 -16.73
CA ILE A 287 11.88 -1.41 -15.73
C ILE A 287 11.71 -0.03 -16.38
N VAL A 288 12.39 0.23 -17.50
CA VAL A 288 12.29 1.52 -18.19
C VAL A 288 10.87 1.74 -18.70
N GLY A 289 10.22 0.71 -19.24
CA GLY A 289 8.84 0.76 -19.72
C GLY A 289 7.86 1.15 -18.61
N THR A 290 7.95 0.52 -17.43
CA THR A 290 7.10 0.86 -16.28
C THR A 290 7.40 2.26 -15.75
N VAL A 291 8.68 2.63 -15.60
CA VAL A 291 9.07 3.98 -15.15
C VAL A 291 8.55 5.05 -16.11
N VAL A 292 8.72 4.85 -17.41
CA VAL A 292 8.26 5.79 -18.44
C VAL A 292 6.75 5.95 -18.36
N THR A 293 5.96 4.87 -18.33
CA THR A 293 4.48 5.00 -18.30
C THR A 293 3.95 5.59 -16.98
N SER A 294 4.63 5.36 -15.86
CA SER A 294 4.22 5.80 -14.52
C SER A 294 4.68 7.23 -14.18
N PHE A 295 5.86 7.65 -14.62
CA PHE A 295 6.48 8.91 -14.18
C PHE A 295 6.64 9.97 -15.28
N TRP A 296 6.16 9.71 -16.51
CA TRP A 296 6.23 10.69 -17.59
C TRP A 296 5.63 12.06 -17.21
N PRO A 297 6.23 13.19 -17.65
CA PRO A 297 5.79 14.54 -17.30
C PRO A 297 4.37 14.84 -17.82
N PHE A 298 3.41 14.73 -16.91
CA PHE A 298 1.97 14.85 -17.18
C PHE A 298 1.51 16.23 -17.70
N ARG A 299 2.17 17.31 -17.28
CA ARG A 299 1.80 18.69 -17.65
C ARG A 299 2.19 19.07 -19.08
N LEU A 300 3.24 18.44 -19.62
CA LEU A 300 3.82 18.77 -20.92
C LEU A 300 3.38 17.79 -22.01
N SER A 301 2.56 16.79 -21.66
CA SER A 301 2.24 15.67 -22.54
C SER A 301 1.02 15.91 -23.40
N HIS A 302 1.11 15.46 -24.65
CA HIS A 302 -0.04 15.39 -25.55
C HIS A 302 -1.14 14.49 -24.97
N LYS A 303 -2.42 14.85 -25.14
CA LYS A 303 -3.57 14.12 -24.58
C LYS A 303 -3.59 12.64 -24.95
N TRP A 304 -3.08 12.28 -26.13
CA TRP A 304 -2.98 10.89 -26.55
C TRP A 304 -2.08 10.07 -25.61
N PHE A 305 -0.90 10.59 -25.26
CA PHE A 305 0.03 9.91 -24.36
C PHE A 305 -0.56 9.80 -22.95
N VAL A 306 -1.15 10.88 -22.45
CA VAL A 306 -1.85 10.90 -21.16
C VAL A 306 -2.91 9.80 -21.09
N ASN A 307 -3.69 9.62 -22.16
CA ASN A 307 -4.77 8.63 -22.20
C ASN A 307 -4.27 7.18 -22.11
N TRP A 308 -3.06 6.90 -22.59
CA TRP A 308 -2.47 5.56 -22.63
C TRP A 308 -1.37 5.31 -21.58
N SER A 309 -0.95 6.36 -20.86
CA SER A 309 -0.01 6.24 -19.74
C SER A 309 -0.69 5.72 -18.46
N MET A 310 0.05 4.95 -17.66
CA MET A 310 -0.39 4.51 -16.33
C MET A 310 -0.61 5.69 -15.40
N ARG A 311 0.24 6.72 -15.48
CA ARG A 311 0.05 7.96 -14.73
C ARG A 311 -1.31 8.59 -14.99
N GLY A 312 -1.71 8.72 -16.26
CA GLY A 312 -3.00 9.30 -16.61
C GLY A 312 -4.19 8.43 -16.20
N ALA A 313 -4.06 7.11 -16.26
CA ALA A 313 -5.09 6.18 -15.80
C ALA A 313 -5.28 6.25 -14.28
N VAL A 314 -4.19 6.28 -13.50
CA VAL A 314 -4.24 6.42 -12.03
C VAL A 314 -4.77 7.81 -11.66
N ALA A 315 -4.47 8.85 -12.43
CA ALA A 315 -5.01 10.20 -12.21
C ALA A 315 -6.55 10.21 -12.34
N ASN A 316 -7.10 9.44 -13.28
CA ASN A 316 -8.54 9.28 -13.42
C ASN A 316 -9.15 8.51 -12.24
N LEU A 317 -8.46 7.48 -11.75
CA LEU A 317 -8.90 6.71 -10.58
C LEU A 317 -8.86 7.57 -9.30
N ALA A 318 -7.78 8.34 -9.10
CA ALA A 318 -7.64 9.30 -8.02
C ALA A 318 -8.71 10.41 -8.11
N TYR A 319 -8.98 10.94 -9.31
CA TYR A 319 -10.04 11.93 -9.53
C TYR A 319 -11.40 11.41 -9.07
N ARG A 320 -11.78 10.18 -9.47
CA ARG A 320 -13.06 9.57 -9.06
C ARG A 320 -13.13 9.36 -7.54
N SER A 321 -12.02 8.94 -6.93
CA SER A 321 -11.92 8.77 -5.48
C SER A 321 -12.08 10.10 -4.74
N LEU A 322 -11.37 11.15 -5.18
CA LEU A 322 -11.46 12.50 -4.62
C LEU A 322 -12.83 13.13 -4.85
N GLU A 323 -13.46 12.91 -6.00
CA GLU A 323 -14.81 13.40 -6.27
C GLU A 323 -15.83 12.76 -5.31
N LYS A 324 -15.73 11.44 -5.11
CA LYS A 324 -16.55 10.71 -4.13
C LYS A 324 -16.28 11.23 -2.71
N SER A 325 -15.01 11.39 -2.34
CA SER A 325 -14.58 11.92 -1.04
C SER A 325 -15.11 13.33 -0.81
N ARG A 326 -15.04 14.23 -1.80
CA ARG A 326 -15.60 15.58 -1.74
C ARG A 326 -17.10 15.56 -1.48
N VAL A 327 -17.86 14.74 -2.22
CA VAL A 327 -19.31 14.62 -2.05
C VAL A 327 -19.64 14.11 -0.64
N GLN A 328 -18.94 13.08 -0.17
CA GLN A 328 -19.13 12.52 1.17
C GLN A 328 -18.74 13.53 2.28
N ALA A 329 -17.59 14.20 2.15
CA ALA A 329 -17.13 15.21 3.08
C ALA A 329 -18.09 16.40 3.16
N ASN A 330 -18.60 16.88 2.02
CA ASN A 330 -19.59 17.96 1.97
C ASN A 330 -20.92 17.54 2.61
N ALA A 331 -21.41 16.32 2.32
CA ALA A 331 -22.61 15.80 2.96
C ALA A 331 -22.44 15.64 4.48
N LYS A 332 -21.28 15.12 4.93
CA LYS A 332 -20.94 14.99 6.34
C LYS A 332 -20.84 16.36 7.01
N TYR A 333 -20.12 17.30 6.43
CA TYR A 333 -20.01 18.67 6.91
C TYR A 333 -21.40 19.32 7.11
N ARG A 334 -22.27 19.23 6.10
CA ARG A 334 -23.65 19.75 6.20
C ARG A 334 -24.46 19.08 7.31
N LYS A 335 -24.39 17.76 7.44
CA LYS A 335 -25.09 17.01 8.51
C LYS A 335 -24.58 17.42 9.89
N LEU A 336 -23.26 17.52 10.07
CA LEU A 336 -22.66 17.91 11.35
C LEU A 336 -23.02 19.36 11.72
N CYS A 337 -22.99 20.28 10.76
CA CYS A 337 -23.42 21.66 10.98
C CYS A 337 -24.93 21.76 11.32
N ALA A 338 -25.78 20.95 10.67
CA ALA A 338 -27.21 20.93 10.95
C ALA A 338 -27.53 20.33 12.33
N ALA A 339 -26.90 19.21 12.69
CA ALA A 339 -27.06 18.58 14.01
C ALA A 339 -26.62 19.51 15.15
N ARG A 340 -25.61 20.34 14.92
CA ARG A 340 -25.16 21.34 15.89
C ARG A 340 -26.04 22.59 15.96
N ALA A 341 -26.81 22.87 14.91
CA ALA A 341 -27.75 23.99 14.89
C ALA A 341 -29.04 23.68 15.68
N GLU A 342 -29.28 22.41 16.03
CA GLU A 342 -30.25 22.07 17.08
C GLU A 342 -29.66 22.53 18.43
N PRO A 343 -30.30 23.49 19.13
CA PRO A 343 -29.74 24.06 20.33
C PRO A 343 -29.68 23.01 21.44
N GLU A 344 -28.49 22.49 21.73
CA GLU A 344 -28.24 21.89 23.04
C GLU A 344 -28.38 23.00 24.09
N PRO A 345 -29.30 22.87 25.06
CA PRO A 345 -29.48 23.87 26.10
C PRO A 345 -28.20 23.93 26.95
N GLY A 346 -27.37 24.95 26.73
CA GLY A 346 -26.26 25.30 27.62
C GLY A 346 -24.86 25.49 27.01
N ILE A 347 -24.65 25.34 25.70
CA ILE A 347 -23.31 25.53 25.09
C ILE A 347 -23.19 26.91 24.40
N ASP A 348 -22.23 27.72 24.86
CA ASP A 348 -21.95 29.06 24.35
C ASP A 348 -21.34 29.02 22.93
N THR A 349 -22.16 29.35 21.94
CA THR A 349 -21.82 29.38 20.51
C THR A 349 -20.83 30.48 20.13
N THR A 350 -20.61 31.49 20.98
CA THR A 350 -19.71 32.61 20.66
C THR A 350 -18.22 32.22 20.68
N ARG A 351 -17.83 31.18 21.42
CA ARG A 351 -16.43 30.73 21.52
C ARG A 351 -15.90 30.12 20.23
N ILE A 352 -16.77 29.46 19.46
CA ILE A 352 -16.35 28.70 18.26
C ILE A 352 -16.34 29.56 17.00
N HIS A 353 -17.24 30.55 16.91
CA HIS A 353 -17.13 31.56 15.85
C HIS A 353 -15.82 32.36 15.94
N ARG A 354 -15.31 32.61 17.15
CA ARG A 354 -13.98 33.21 17.35
C ARG A 354 -12.84 32.30 16.90
N LEU A 355 -12.91 30.99 17.14
CA LEU A 355 -11.89 30.03 16.70
C LEU A 355 -11.84 29.89 15.17
N LEU A 356 -13.00 29.87 14.51
CA LEU A 356 -13.07 29.84 13.04
C LEU A 356 -12.56 31.14 12.40
N HIS A 357 -12.80 32.30 13.03
CA HIS A 357 -12.24 33.57 12.57
C HIS A 357 -10.74 33.70 12.84
N ALA A 358 -10.26 33.24 14.01
CA ALA A 358 -8.85 33.24 14.34
C ALA A 358 -8.03 32.36 13.38
N TRP A 359 -8.62 31.25 12.88
CA TRP A 359 -7.96 30.38 11.90
C TRP A 359 -7.92 30.96 10.49
N LYS A 360 -8.83 31.87 10.14
CA LYS A 360 -8.85 32.56 8.83
C LYS A 360 -7.88 33.74 8.74
N VAL A 361 -7.19 34.10 9.82
CA VAL A 361 -6.12 35.09 9.75
C VAL A 361 -4.91 34.38 9.17
N PRO A 362 -4.49 34.68 7.91
CA PRO A 362 -3.24 34.15 7.39
C PRO A 362 -2.13 34.58 8.33
N ALA A 363 -1.27 33.63 8.71
CA ALA A 363 0.02 33.94 9.33
C ALA A 363 0.95 34.58 8.29
N ASP A 364 0.52 35.68 7.68
CA ASP A 364 1.40 36.64 7.01
C ASP A 364 1.89 37.58 8.10
N ASN A 365 3.03 37.23 8.71
CA ASN A 365 4.04 38.14 9.26
C ASN A 365 5.08 37.35 10.05
N SER A 366 6.05 36.75 9.35
CA SER A 366 7.50 36.80 9.64
C SER A 366 8.26 35.81 8.78
#